data_AF-A0A4Z2EST1-F1
#
_entry.id   AF-A0A4Z2EST1-F1
#
_cell.length_a   1.000
_cell.length_b   1.000
_cell.length_c   1.000
_cell.angle_alpha   90.00
_cell.angle_beta   90.00
_cell.angle_gamma   90.00
#
_symmetry.space_group_name_H-M   'P 1'
#
loop_
_entity.id
_entity.type
_entity.pdbx_description
1 polymer ?
#
loop_
_entity_poly.entity_id
_entity_poly.type
_entity_poly.pdbx_seq_one_letter_code
_entity_poly.pdbx_strand_id
1 'polypeptide(L)'
;MTTQIISSNLELHALSTGRVPRVATANRMLKQMLFRYTLHTLWILCSGSLAAMAVFEDRYKPDMEEEQAKSLVRDAIAAGIFNDLGSGSNIDLCVITKGNLDYIRPHDEANKKGVRTGDYKYKRGTTGVLTKTTLNLQVVEETVLTMDTS
;
A
#
# COMPACT_ATOMS: atom_id res chain seq x y z
N MET A 1 -0.98 3.71 11.20
CA MET A 1 -1.72 3.89 12.47
C MET A 1 -3.02 4.67 12.30
N THR A 2 -3.03 5.86 11.69
CA THR A 2 -4.27 6.65 11.45
C THR A 2 -5.33 5.90 10.63
N THR A 3 -4.95 5.31 9.50
CA THR A 3 -5.85 4.52 8.65
C THR A 3 -6.44 3.30 9.36
N GLN A 4 -5.65 2.60 10.17
CA GLN A 4 -6.10 1.44 10.95
C GLN A 4 -7.15 1.84 11.99
N ILE A 5 -6.96 2.95 12.70
CA ILE A 5 -7.92 3.47 13.69
C ILE A 5 -9.25 3.81 13.00
N ILE A 6 -9.20 4.50 11.86
CA ILE A 6 -10.40 4.88 11.12
C ILE A 6 -11.10 3.65 10.53
N SER A 7 -10.34 2.68 10.02
CA SER A 7 -10.89 1.40 9.55
C SER A 7 -11.65 0.67 10.64
N SER A 8 -11.05 0.55 11.83
CA SER A 8 -11.70 -0.09 12.98
C SER A 8 -12.99 0.63 13.41
N ASN A 9 -12.97 1.97 13.45
CA ASN A 9 -14.17 2.76 13.76
C ASN A 9 -15.27 2.64 12.69
N LEU A 10 -14.90 2.55 11.41
CA LEU A 10 -15.85 2.34 10.31
C LEU A 10 -16.46 0.95 10.36
N GLU A 11 -15.68 -0.06 10.71
CA GLU A 11 -16.16 -1.43 10.89
C GLU A 11 -17.15 -1.52 12.05
N LEU A 12 -16.83 -0.90 13.20
CA LEU A 12 -17.76 -0.77 14.32
C LEU A 12 -19.05 -0.03 13.92
N HIS A 13 -18.93 1.04 13.14
CA HIS A 13 -20.09 1.79 12.64
C HIS A 13 -20.96 0.94 11.70
N ALA A 14 -20.34 0.16 10.81
CA ALA A 14 -21.04 -0.74 9.89
C ALA A 14 -21.80 -1.82 10.66
N LEU A 15 -21.15 -2.46 11.65
CA LEU A 15 -21.77 -3.48 12.51
C LEU A 15 -22.91 -2.90 13.37
N SER A 16 -22.74 -1.71 13.93
CA SER A 16 -23.77 -1.06 14.76
C SER A 16 -25.00 -0.62 13.95
N THR A 17 -24.80 -0.13 12.73
CA THR A 17 -25.89 0.39 11.89
C THR A 17 -26.52 -0.65 10.98
N GLY A 18 -25.87 -1.82 10.81
CA GLY A 18 -26.26 -2.86 9.86
C GLY A 18 -26.23 -2.40 8.40
N ARG A 19 -25.46 -1.35 8.07
CA ARG A 19 -25.40 -0.73 6.74
C ARG A 19 -23.97 -0.54 6.27
N VAL A 20 -23.79 -0.50 4.95
CA VAL A 20 -22.50 -0.22 4.32
C VAL A 20 -22.06 1.22 4.65
N PRO A 21 -20.82 1.44 5.13
CA PRO A 21 -20.33 2.76 5.49
C PRO A 21 -20.18 3.66 4.26
N ARG A 22 -20.53 4.94 4.40
CA ARG A 22 -20.37 5.95 3.34
C ARG A 22 -18.96 6.55 3.37
N VAL A 23 -18.40 6.84 2.19
CA VAL A 23 -17.10 7.54 2.05
C VAL A 23 -17.10 8.89 2.78
N ALA A 24 -18.24 9.60 2.78
CA ALA A 24 -18.40 10.85 3.52
C ALA A 24 -18.21 10.69 5.05
N THR A 25 -18.59 9.54 5.61
CA THR A 25 -18.38 9.23 7.04
C THR A 25 -16.89 9.09 7.33
N ALA A 26 -16.17 8.32 6.51
CA ALA A 26 -14.72 8.17 6.61
C ALA A 26 -13.99 9.52 6.51
N ASN A 27 -14.34 10.33 5.51
CA ASN A 27 -13.75 11.66 5.30
C ASN A 27 -14.01 12.59 6.50
N ARG A 28 -15.22 12.60 7.07
CA ARG A 28 -15.55 13.39 8.25
C ARG A 28 -14.71 12.97 9.47
N MET A 29 -14.61 11.68 9.74
CA MET A 29 -13.82 11.15 10.87
C MET A 29 -12.34 11.52 10.72
N LEU A 30 -11.77 11.34 9.52
CA LEU A 30 -10.39 11.72 9.21
C LEU A 30 -10.14 13.21 9.41
N LYS A 31 -10.99 14.07 8.82
CA LYS A 31 -10.85 15.53 8.92
C LYS A 31 -10.92 16.01 10.36
N GLN A 32 -11.88 15.50 11.15
CA GLN A 32 -12.02 15.88 12.56
C GLN A 32 -10.82 15.43 13.40
N MET A 33 -10.33 14.22 13.17
CA MET A 33 -9.13 13.71 13.84
C MET A 33 -7.91 14.58 13.51
N LEU A 34 -7.63 14.83 12.23
CA LEU A 34 -6.46 15.62 11.81
C LEU A 34 -6.53 17.07 12.28
N PHE A 35 -7.71 17.70 12.24
CA PHE A 35 -7.89 19.06 12.73
C PHE A 35 -7.59 19.19 14.22
N ARG A 36 -7.97 18.18 15.02
CA ARG A 36 -7.69 18.15 16.46
C ARG A 36 -6.19 18.12 16.78
N TYR A 37 -5.38 17.51 15.92
CA TYR A 37 -3.93 17.45 16.08
C TYR A 37 -3.17 18.59 15.39
N THR A 38 -3.87 19.64 14.94
CA THR A 38 -3.28 20.82 14.28
C THR A 38 -2.38 20.48 13.08
N LEU A 39 -2.60 19.32 12.45
CA LEU A 39 -1.88 18.90 11.25
C LEU A 39 -2.49 19.59 10.03
N HIS A 40 -2.18 20.89 9.86
CA HIS A 40 -2.65 21.69 8.74
C HIS A 40 -1.91 21.42 7.42
N THR A 41 -0.73 20.80 7.49
CA THR A 41 0.21 20.65 6.36
C THR A 41 0.04 19.36 5.55
N LEU A 42 -0.93 18.51 5.88
CA LEU A 42 -1.13 17.21 5.21
C LEU A 42 -2.00 17.30 3.94
N TRP A 43 -1.76 18.29 3.07
CA TRP A 43 -2.40 18.39 1.76
C TRP A 43 -1.42 18.46 0.59
N ILE A 44 -0.12 18.22 0.83
CA ILE A 44 0.84 17.96 -0.24
C ILE A 44 0.90 16.44 -0.39
N LEU A 45 0.07 15.92 -1.30
CA LEU A 45 -0.26 14.50 -1.39
C LEU A 45 0.93 13.58 -1.71
N CYS A 46 2.06 14.11 -2.16
CA CYS A 46 3.36 13.44 -2.29
C CYS A 46 4.38 14.42 -2.87
N SER A 47 5.66 14.09 -2.79
CA SER A 47 6.74 14.81 -3.50
C SER A 47 6.58 14.77 -5.03
N GLY A 48 6.14 13.64 -5.60
CA GLY A 48 5.89 13.49 -7.03
C GLY A 48 4.52 13.96 -7.55
N SER A 49 3.71 14.61 -6.70
CA SER A 49 2.32 14.97 -7.06
C SER A 49 2.20 15.95 -8.22
N LEU A 50 3.16 16.87 -8.38
CA LEU A 50 3.15 17.85 -9.46
C LEU A 50 3.36 17.21 -10.84
N ALA A 51 4.23 16.20 -10.92
CA ALA A 51 4.48 15.46 -12.16
C ALA A 51 3.25 14.64 -12.57
N ALA A 52 2.58 14.01 -11.59
CA ALA A 52 1.33 13.31 -11.83
C ALA A 52 0.21 14.26 -12.26
N MET A 53 0.12 15.46 -11.65
CA MET A 53 -0.88 16.46 -12.00
C MET A 53 -0.76 16.93 -13.45
N ALA A 54 0.47 17.16 -13.93
CA ALA A 54 0.70 17.55 -15.32
C ALA A 54 0.14 16.52 -16.33
N VAL A 55 0.24 15.23 -16.02
CA VAL A 55 -0.33 14.16 -16.84
C VAL A 55 -1.86 14.17 -16.81
N PHE A 56 -2.45 14.41 -15.64
CA PHE A 56 -3.91 14.49 -15.52
C PHE A 56 -4.46 15.71 -16.28
N GLU A 57 -3.85 16.89 -16.14
CA GLU A 57 -4.30 18.10 -16.83
C GLU A 57 -4.24 17.97 -18.37
N ASP A 58 -3.28 17.22 -18.91
CA ASP A 58 -3.13 17.02 -20.36
C ASP A 58 -4.12 16.00 -20.96
N ARG A 59 -4.38 14.88 -20.24
CA ARG A 59 -5.03 13.70 -20.84
C ARG A 59 -6.35 13.29 -20.20
N TYR A 60 -6.72 13.88 -19.06
CA TYR A 60 -7.98 13.55 -18.39
C TYR A 60 -9.20 13.93 -19.24
N LYS A 61 -10.21 13.07 -19.22
CA LYS A 61 -11.52 13.32 -19.80
C LYS A 61 -12.61 12.88 -18.81
N PRO A 62 -13.76 13.55 -18.76
CA PRO A 62 -14.90 13.03 -18.02
C PRO A 62 -15.34 11.68 -18.61
N ASP A 63 -15.86 10.81 -17.75
CA ASP A 63 -16.50 9.54 -18.13
C ASP A 63 -15.62 8.61 -18.99
N MET A 64 -14.36 8.43 -18.61
CA MET A 64 -13.44 7.50 -19.27
C MET A 64 -13.79 6.04 -19.00
N GLU A 65 -13.51 5.18 -19.98
CA GLU A 65 -13.58 3.73 -19.82
C GLU A 65 -12.51 3.21 -18.85
N GLU A 66 -12.77 2.08 -18.21
CA GLU A 66 -11.92 1.51 -17.15
C GLU A 66 -10.46 1.34 -17.60
N GLU A 67 -10.23 0.76 -18.77
CA GLU A 67 -8.88 0.54 -19.31
C GLU A 67 -8.15 1.86 -19.64
N GLN A 68 -8.89 2.87 -20.12
CA GLN A 68 -8.32 4.19 -20.36
C GLN A 68 -7.93 4.87 -19.05
N ALA A 69 -8.76 4.73 -18.01
CA ALA A 69 -8.47 5.26 -16.68
C ALA A 69 -7.26 4.55 -16.04
N LYS A 70 -7.15 3.22 -16.12
CA LYS A 70 -5.98 2.47 -15.66
C LYS A 70 -4.70 2.95 -16.34
N SER A 71 -4.74 3.09 -17.68
CA SER A 71 -3.62 3.58 -18.49
C SER A 71 -3.19 5.01 -18.09
N LEU A 72 -4.16 5.92 -17.89
CA LEU A 72 -3.90 7.29 -17.46
C LEU A 72 -3.25 7.34 -16.07
N VAL A 73 -3.79 6.59 -15.09
CA VAL A 73 -3.26 6.56 -13.72
C VAL A 73 -1.87 5.93 -13.69
N ARG A 74 -1.63 4.84 -14.44
CA ARG A 74 -0.29 4.26 -14.60
C ARG A 74 0.69 5.32 -15.08
N ASP A 75 0.35 6.04 -16.15
CA ASP A 75 1.29 7.04 -16.71
C ASP A 75 1.53 8.21 -15.76
N ALA A 76 0.53 8.65 -15.00
CA ALA A 76 0.68 9.69 -14.00
C ALA A 76 1.65 9.26 -12.88
N ILE A 77 1.53 8.01 -12.41
CA ILE A 77 2.44 7.45 -11.39
C ILE A 77 3.84 7.25 -11.98
N ALA A 78 3.95 6.75 -13.21
CA ALA A 78 5.24 6.60 -13.90
C ALA A 78 5.94 7.95 -14.05
N ALA A 79 5.22 9.02 -14.42
CA ALA A 79 5.75 10.37 -14.46
C ALA A 79 6.25 10.84 -13.09
N GLY A 80 5.53 10.52 -12.01
CA GLY A 80 6.00 10.74 -10.65
C GLY A 80 7.31 9.99 -10.34
N ILE A 81 7.38 8.70 -10.64
CA ILE A 81 8.55 7.85 -10.40
C ILE A 81 9.79 8.36 -11.13
N PHE A 82 9.67 8.77 -12.39
CA PHE A 82 10.82 9.21 -13.17
C PHE A 82 11.27 10.65 -12.91
N ASN A 83 10.40 11.49 -12.33
CA ASN A 83 10.69 12.91 -12.10
C ASN A 83 10.86 13.28 -10.62
N ASP A 84 10.55 12.38 -9.68
CA ASP A 84 10.72 12.60 -8.24
C ASP A 84 11.64 11.55 -7.61
N LEU A 85 12.72 12.00 -6.95
CA LEU A 85 13.69 11.13 -6.27
C LEU A 85 13.10 10.42 -5.05
N GLY A 86 12.05 10.98 -4.44
CA GLY A 86 11.32 10.36 -3.33
C GLY A 86 10.37 9.25 -3.77
N SER A 87 10.19 9.06 -5.09
CA SER A 87 9.25 8.12 -5.69
C SER A 87 9.99 7.04 -6.48
N GLY A 88 9.53 5.80 -6.42
CA GLY A 88 10.14 4.66 -7.12
C GLY A 88 9.48 3.34 -6.79
N SER A 89 9.98 2.25 -7.36
CA SER A 89 9.44 0.87 -7.28
C SER A 89 8.34 0.57 -8.31
N ASN A 90 7.47 -0.41 -7.99
CA ASN A 90 6.40 -0.88 -8.86
C ASN A 90 5.19 0.05 -8.79
N ILE A 91 4.39 0.02 -9.85
CA ILE A 91 3.10 0.72 -9.93
C ILE A 91 2.02 -0.27 -9.51
N ASP A 92 1.24 0.10 -8.50
CA ASP A 92 0.09 -0.65 -8.01
C ASP A 92 -1.20 0.07 -8.41
N LEU A 93 -2.22 -0.69 -8.81
CA LEU A 93 -3.55 -0.17 -9.11
C LEU A 93 -4.61 -0.84 -8.22
N CYS A 94 -5.59 -0.05 -7.79
CA CYS A 94 -6.77 -0.52 -7.09
C CYS A 94 -8.00 0.01 -7.83
N VAL A 95 -8.80 -0.88 -8.40
CA VAL A 95 -10.00 -0.55 -9.17
C VAL A 95 -11.22 -0.88 -8.33
N ILE A 96 -12.01 0.14 -8.04
CA ILE A 96 -13.20 0.03 -7.20
C ILE A 96 -14.41 0.34 -8.08
N THR A 97 -15.23 -0.68 -8.33
CA THR A 97 -16.52 -0.54 -9.02
C THR A 97 -17.67 -0.82 -8.03
N LYS A 98 -18.93 -0.66 -8.47
CA LYS A 98 -20.10 -0.90 -7.60
C LYS A 98 -20.21 -2.36 -7.12
N GLY A 99 -19.68 -3.31 -7.90
CA GLY A 99 -19.83 -4.74 -7.64
C GLY A 99 -18.52 -5.52 -7.55
N ASN A 100 -17.40 -4.95 -8.01
CA ASN A 100 -16.10 -5.60 -8.01
C ASN A 100 -15.00 -4.71 -7.41
N LEU A 101 -14.02 -5.36 -6.80
CA LEU A 101 -12.81 -4.76 -6.25
C LEU A 101 -11.61 -5.53 -6.80
N ASP A 102 -10.81 -4.89 -7.65
CA ASP A 102 -9.59 -5.48 -8.18
C ASP A 102 -8.37 -4.79 -7.59
N TYR A 103 -7.59 -5.54 -6.81
CA TYR A 103 -6.35 -5.07 -6.21
C TYR A 103 -5.15 -5.67 -6.95
N ILE A 104 -4.48 -4.86 -7.77
CA ILE A 104 -3.45 -5.30 -8.72
C ILE A 104 -2.07 -4.83 -8.23
N ARG A 105 -1.27 -5.75 -7.71
CA ARG A 105 0.08 -5.52 -7.19
C ARG A 105 1.03 -6.66 -7.60
N PRO A 106 2.04 -6.43 -8.46
CA PRO A 106 2.29 -5.22 -9.24
C PRO A 106 1.40 -5.16 -10.48
N HIS A 107 0.93 -3.96 -10.86
CA HIS A 107 0.35 -3.74 -12.19
C HIS A 107 1.45 -3.53 -13.24
N ASP A 108 2.48 -2.76 -12.91
CA ASP A 108 3.62 -2.50 -13.80
C ASP A 108 4.93 -2.36 -13.01
N GLU A 109 6.05 -2.78 -13.61
CA GLU A 109 7.39 -2.66 -13.04
C GLU A 109 8.14 -1.56 -13.79
N ALA A 110 8.14 -0.34 -13.24
CA ALA A 110 8.75 0.82 -13.88
C ALA A 110 10.28 0.69 -14.02
N ASN A 111 10.94 0.02 -13.07
CA ASN A 111 12.39 -0.14 -13.05
C ASN A 111 12.77 -1.55 -12.62
N LYS A 112 13.61 -2.22 -13.43
CA LYS A 112 14.17 -3.54 -13.09
C LYS A 112 15.48 -3.39 -12.35
N LYS A 113 15.62 -4.15 -11.27
CA LYS A 113 16.89 -4.21 -10.53
C LYS A 113 17.96 -4.92 -11.36
N GLY A 114 19.14 -4.31 -11.46
CA GLY A 114 20.30 -4.94 -12.09
C GLY A 114 20.77 -6.21 -11.38
N VAL A 115 21.36 -7.14 -12.13
CA VAL A 115 21.95 -8.36 -11.59
C VAL A 115 23.32 -8.04 -10.99
N ARG A 116 23.59 -8.53 -9.77
CA ARG A 116 24.92 -8.39 -9.15
C ARG A 116 25.91 -9.27 -9.90
N THR A 117 26.97 -8.68 -10.45
CA THR A 117 28.01 -9.42 -11.20
C THR A 117 28.96 -10.21 -10.30
N GLY A 118 29.19 -9.74 -9.07
CA GLY A 118 30.11 -10.39 -8.11
C GLY A 118 29.37 -11.17 -7.03
N ASP A 119 29.96 -12.30 -6.60
CA ASP A 119 29.59 -12.98 -5.36
C ASP A 119 30.41 -12.43 -4.18
N TYR A 120 29.71 -12.00 -3.13
CA TYR A 120 30.29 -11.45 -1.91
C TYR A 120 30.00 -12.33 -0.69
N LYS A 121 29.66 -13.60 -0.92
CA LYS A 121 29.34 -14.56 0.14
C LYS A 121 30.61 -15.05 0.82
N TYR A 122 30.86 -14.59 2.03
CA TYR A 122 31.93 -15.11 2.87
C TYR A 122 31.61 -16.53 3.38
N LYS A 123 32.66 -17.34 3.58
CA LYS A 123 32.51 -18.67 4.19
C LYS A 123 32.04 -18.55 5.64
N ARG A 124 31.30 -19.54 6.13
CA ARG A 124 30.86 -19.57 7.54
C ARG A 124 32.08 -19.54 8.47
N GLY A 125 32.04 -18.69 9.49
CA GLY A 125 33.14 -18.54 10.46
C GLY A 125 34.05 -17.34 10.24
N THR A 126 33.84 -16.53 9.20
CA THR A 126 34.62 -15.30 8.94
C THR A 126 34.30 -14.14 9.89
N THR A 127 33.20 -14.22 10.65
CA THR A 127 32.78 -13.19 11.62
C THR A 127 33.09 -13.66 13.03
N GLY A 128 33.83 -12.85 13.81
CA GLY A 128 34.09 -13.14 15.22
C GLY A 128 32.80 -13.12 16.04
N VAL A 129 32.49 -14.21 16.74
CA VAL A 129 31.31 -14.33 17.60
C VAL A 129 31.75 -14.21 19.05
N LEU A 130 31.27 -13.18 19.76
CA LEU A 130 31.62 -12.95 21.18
C LEU A 130 30.84 -13.87 22.12
N THR A 131 29.53 -13.97 21.94
CA THR A 131 28.65 -14.80 22.77
C THR A 131 27.61 -15.46 21.87
N LYS A 132 27.33 -16.74 22.12
CA LYS A 132 26.31 -17.50 21.41
C LYS A 132 25.44 -18.25 22.41
N THR A 133 24.15 -17.97 22.40
CA THR A 133 23.15 -18.72 23.19
C THR A 133 22.31 -19.54 22.23
N THR A 134 22.15 -20.83 22.53
CA THR A 134 21.27 -21.74 21.78
C THR A 134 20.13 -22.17 22.68
N LEU A 135 18.89 -21.91 22.25
CA LEU A 135 17.69 -22.39 22.91
C LEU A 135 17.27 -23.71 22.27
N ASN A 136 17.30 -24.78 23.04
CA ASN A 136 16.77 -26.07 22.61
C ASN A 136 15.28 -26.07 22.93
N LEU A 137 14.46 -25.91 21.89
CA LEU A 137 13.01 -26.08 22.01
C LEU A 137 12.69 -27.57 22.06
N GLN A 138 12.05 -28.00 23.14
CA GLN A 138 11.52 -29.36 23.26
C GLN A 138 10.06 -29.31 22.84
N VAL A 139 9.65 -30.14 21.88
CA VAL A 139 8.24 -30.27 21.49
C VAL A 139 7.56 -31.04 22.62
N VAL A 140 6.83 -30.31 23.48
CA VAL A 140 6.14 -30.90 24.65
C VAL A 140 4.81 -31.51 24.25
N GLU A 141 4.13 -30.91 23.26
CA GLU A 141 2.82 -31.36 22.80
C GLU A 141 2.61 -30.93 21.33
N GLU A 142 2.15 -31.86 20.49
CA GLU A 142 1.79 -31.61 19.10
C GLU A 142 0.29 -31.91 18.95
N THR A 143 -0.52 -30.87 18.85
CA THR A 143 -1.97 -31.01 18.63
C THR A 143 -2.27 -30.71 17.15
N VAL A 144 -2.57 -31.76 16.39
CA VAL A 144 -3.03 -31.61 15.00
C VAL A 144 -4.53 -31.33 15.00
N LEU A 145 -4.91 -30.08 14.76
CA LEU A 145 -6.31 -29.69 14.59
C LEU A 145 -6.69 -29.83 13.11
N THR A 146 -7.46 -30.86 12.78
CA THR A 146 -8.12 -30.99 11.48
C THR A 146 -9.34 -30.08 11.44
N MET A 147 -9.34 -29.12 10.52
CA MET A 147 -10.49 -28.25 10.26
C MET A 147 -11.37 -28.92 9.21
N ASP A 148 -12.59 -29.32 9.57
CA ASP A 148 -13.57 -29.82 8.59
C ASP A 148 -13.95 -28.67 7.64
N THR A 149 -13.42 -28.72 6.42
CA THR A 149 -13.89 -27.87 5.32
C THR A 149 -15.13 -28.52 4.71
N SER A 150 -16.30 -28.22 5.29
CA SER A 150 -17.60 -28.40 4.63
C SER A 150 -17.91 -27.23 3.70
#